data_AF-Q83WR5-F1
#
_entry.id   AF-Q83WR5-F1
#
_cell.length_a   1.000
_cell.length_b   1.000
_cell.length_c   1.000
_cell.angle_alpha   90.00
_cell.angle_beta   90.00
_cell.angle_gamma   90.00
#
_symmetry.space_group_name_H-M   'P 1'
#
loop_
_entity.id
_entity.type
_entity.pdbx_description
1 polymer ?
#
loop_
_entity_poly.entity_id
_entity_poly.type
_entity_poly.pdbx_seq_one_letter_code
_entity_poly.pdbx_strand_id
1 'polypeptide(L)'
;AVNVKVDMKGNETAEQAAAKIAAAVNDANVGIGAFTDGAQISYVSKASADGTTSAVSGVAITDTGSTGAGTAAGTTTFTEANDTVAKIDISTAKGAQSAVLVIDEAIKQIDAQRADLGAVQNRFDNTINNLKNIGENVS
;
A
#
# COMPACT_ATOMS: atom_id res chain seq x y z
N ALA A 1 -6.57 1.30 11.55
CA ALA A 1 -5.65 2.40 11.91
C ALA A 1 -4.29 1.81 12.23
N VAL A 2 -3.22 2.44 11.76
CA VAL A 2 -1.85 1.98 11.98
C VAL A 2 -1.24 2.76 13.14
N ASN A 3 -0.58 2.08 14.07
CA ASN A 3 0.07 2.71 15.21
C ASN A 3 1.57 2.84 14.94
N VAL A 4 2.09 4.08 14.97
CA VAL A 4 3.52 4.37 14.81
C VAL A 4 4.02 5.05 16.08
N LYS A 5 5.14 4.55 16.63
CA LYS A 5 5.81 5.15 17.79
C LYS A 5 6.90 6.11 17.32
N VAL A 6 6.99 7.28 17.94
CA VAL A 6 7.99 8.31 17.62
C VAL A 6 8.59 8.84 18.91
N ASP A 7 9.92 8.87 19.01
CA ASP A 7 10.63 9.50 20.13
C ASP A 7 10.87 10.99 19.84
N MET A 8 10.10 11.85 20.49
CA MET A 8 10.28 13.30 20.46
C MET A 8 11.12 13.77 21.66
N LYS A 9 12.11 14.64 21.43
CA LYS A 9 13.00 15.16 22.50
C LYS A 9 12.45 16.39 23.23
N GLY A 10 11.28 16.88 22.84
CA GLY A 10 10.56 17.97 23.52
C GLY A 10 11.07 19.40 23.24
N ASN A 11 12.16 19.56 22.49
CA ASN A 11 12.68 20.87 22.03
C ASN A 11 12.75 20.99 20.50
N GLU A 12 12.05 20.11 19.79
CA GLU A 12 12.07 20.05 18.33
C GLU A 12 11.17 21.12 17.72
N THR A 13 11.61 21.72 16.62
CA THR A 13 10.74 22.55 15.79
C THR A 13 9.65 21.68 15.14
N ALA A 14 8.55 22.29 14.71
CA ALA A 14 7.47 21.58 14.02
C ALA A 14 7.97 20.82 12.77
N GLU A 15 9.01 21.32 12.11
CA GLU A 15 9.68 20.66 10.98
C GLU A 15 10.49 19.41 11.39
N GLN A 16 11.23 19.49 12.49
CA GLN A 16 11.98 18.35 13.02
C GLN A 16 11.05 17.25 13.53
N ALA A 17 9.95 17.65 14.16
CA ALA A 17 8.86 16.77 14.55
C ALA A 17 8.24 16.06 13.33
N ALA A 18 7.89 16.82 12.29
CA ALA A 18 7.34 16.28 11.05
C ALA A 18 8.30 15.29 10.37
N ALA A 19 9.59 15.61 10.29
CA ALA A 19 10.60 14.76 9.67
C ALA A 19 10.77 13.43 10.42
N LYS A 20 10.77 13.46 11.76
CA LYS A 20 10.83 12.26 12.59
C LYS A 20 9.59 11.38 12.45
N ILE A 21 8.41 11.99 12.42
CA ILE A 21 7.17 11.26 12.19
C ILE A 21 7.20 10.59 10.81
N ALA A 22 7.57 11.33 9.76
CA ALA A 22 7.63 10.78 8.41
C ALA A 22 8.65 9.63 8.31
N ALA A 23 9.82 9.77 8.93
CA ALA A 23 10.81 8.71 9.00
C ALA A 23 10.27 7.47 9.71
N ALA A 24 9.63 7.63 10.88
CA ALA A 24 9.07 6.51 11.63
C ALA A 24 7.92 5.80 10.90
N VAL A 25 7.09 6.53 10.16
CA VAL A 25 6.01 5.93 9.34
C VAL A 25 6.58 5.14 8.18
N ASN A 26 7.60 5.67 7.49
CA ASN A 26 8.28 4.96 6.42
C ASN A 26 9.05 3.73 6.93
N ASP A 27 9.70 3.83 8.10
CA ASP A 27 10.44 2.73 8.74
C ASP A 27 9.51 1.61 9.24
N ALA A 28 8.30 1.98 9.70
CA ALA A 28 7.29 1.00 10.07
C ALA A 28 6.85 0.11 8.88
N ASN A 29 7.15 0.50 7.63
CA ASN A 29 6.89 -0.26 6.41
C ASN A 29 5.43 -0.75 6.27
N VAL A 30 4.50 0.10 6.67
CA VAL A 30 3.06 -0.21 6.79
C VAL A 30 2.29 -0.01 5.48
N GLY A 31 2.98 0.05 4.33
CA GLY A 31 2.36 0.34 3.03
C GLY A 31 1.89 1.80 2.87
N ILE A 32 2.46 2.71 3.67
CA ILE A 32 2.20 4.15 3.64
C ILE A 32 3.54 4.86 3.43
N GLY A 33 3.55 5.84 2.53
CA GLY A 33 4.63 6.81 2.37
C GLY A 33 4.34 8.11 3.08
N ALA A 34 5.20 8.53 3.98
CA ALA A 34 5.11 9.84 4.63
C ALA A 34 6.18 10.79 4.07
N PHE A 35 5.76 11.99 3.71
CA PHE A 35 6.59 13.04 3.13
C PHE A 35 6.39 14.34 3.88
N THR A 36 7.46 15.09 4.08
CA THR A 36 7.38 16.40 4.75
C THR A 36 7.57 17.53 3.75
N ASP A 37 6.74 18.56 3.87
CA ASP A 37 6.94 19.86 3.23
C ASP A 37 6.89 20.93 4.33
N GLY A 38 8.08 21.32 4.81
CA GLY A 38 8.23 22.07 6.04
C GLY A 38 7.63 21.31 7.24
N ALA A 39 6.74 21.97 7.98
CA ALA A 39 6.04 21.39 9.13
C ALA A 39 4.85 20.50 8.75
N GLN A 40 4.46 20.45 7.46
CA GLN A 40 3.32 19.64 7.01
C GLN A 40 3.77 18.24 6.63
N ILE A 41 2.97 17.24 6.99
CA ILE A 41 3.17 15.84 6.59
C ILE A 41 2.09 15.48 5.57
N SER A 42 2.51 15.02 4.39
CA SER A 42 1.65 14.38 3.40
C SER A 42 1.84 12.87 3.46
N TYR A 43 0.74 12.13 3.41
CA TYR A 43 0.77 10.66 3.35
C TYR A 43 0.30 10.18 1.99
N VAL A 44 0.99 9.19 1.43
CA VAL A 44 0.58 8.43 0.26
C VAL A 44 0.28 7.02 0.73
N SER A 45 -0.85 6.47 0.33
CA SER A 45 -1.16 5.07 0.62
C SER A 45 -1.80 4.39 -0.58
N LYS A 46 -1.85 3.07 -0.52
CA LYS A 46 -2.57 2.28 -1.52
C LYS A 46 -4.04 2.68 -1.55
N ALA A 47 -4.65 2.72 -2.73
CA ALA A 47 -6.09 2.86 -2.86
C ALA A 47 -6.82 1.64 -2.25
N SER A 48 -8.02 1.87 -1.74
CA SER A 48 -8.98 0.84 -1.32
C SER A 48 -9.34 -0.03 -2.51
N ALA A 49 -9.91 -1.21 -2.25
CA ALA A 49 -10.36 -2.12 -3.30
C ALA A 49 -11.41 -1.49 -4.25
N ASP A 50 -12.12 -0.46 -3.78
CA ASP A 50 -13.07 0.32 -4.58
C ASP A 50 -12.42 1.44 -5.41
N GLY A 51 -11.14 1.76 -5.16
CA GLY A 51 -10.41 2.84 -5.84
C GLY A 51 -10.90 4.26 -5.48
N THR A 52 -11.72 4.42 -4.45
CA THR A 52 -12.36 5.71 -4.10
C THR A 52 -11.85 6.34 -2.82
N THR A 53 -11.19 5.55 -1.97
CA THR A 53 -10.62 5.99 -0.70
C THR A 53 -9.28 5.33 -0.43
N SER A 54 -8.45 5.91 0.44
CA SER A 54 -7.21 5.25 0.88
C SER A 54 -7.51 3.96 1.64
N ALA A 55 -6.74 2.90 1.39
CA ALA A 55 -6.83 1.62 2.09
C ALA A 55 -6.51 1.75 3.59
N VAL A 56 -5.86 2.85 3.99
CA VAL A 56 -5.55 3.15 5.39
C VAL A 56 -6.45 4.27 5.89
N SER A 57 -7.22 3.99 6.94
CA SER A 57 -8.16 4.94 7.54
C SER A 57 -7.52 5.97 8.48
N GLY A 58 -6.21 5.88 8.73
CA GLY A 58 -5.49 6.78 9.64
C GLY A 58 -4.19 6.22 10.20
N VAL A 59 -3.23 7.11 10.46
CA VAL A 59 -2.01 6.84 11.23
C VAL A 59 -2.17 7.46 12.62
N ALA A 60 -2.10 6.62 13.67
CA ALA A 60 -2.02 7.08 15.04
C ALA A 60 -0.56 7.18 15.46
N ILE A 61 -0.12 8.39 15.79
CA ILE A 61 1.24 8.64 16.26
C ILE A 61 1.22 8.64 17.78
N THR A 62 2.02 7.76 18.37
CA THR A 62 2.25 7.71 19.82
C THR A 62 3.64 8.27 20.11
N ASP A 63 3.69 9.44 20.76
CA ASP A 63 4.95 10.00 21.25
C ASP A 63 5.40 9.24 22.51
N THR A 64 6.61 8.71 22.49
CA THR A 64 7.22 7.98 23.61
C THR A 64 8.16 8.85 24.46
N GLY A 65 8.37 10.12 24.09
CA GLY A 65 9.37 11.01 24.70
C GLY A 65 8.86 12.27 25.41
N SER A 66 7.64 12.75 25.16
CA SER A 66 7.08 13.94 25.84
C SER A 66 6.02 13.56 26.89
N THR A 67 6.17 14.01 28.14
CA THR A 67 5.20 13.82 29.24
C THR A 67 3.92 14.66 29.09
N GLY A 68 3.54 15.05 27.88
CA GLY A 68 2.41 15.94 27.65
C GLY A 68 2.28 16.42 26.21
N ALA A 69 2.01 15.52 25.28
CA ALA A 69 1.39 15.88 24.01
C ALA A 69 0.51 14.72 23.59
N GLY A 70 -0.81 14.95 23.64
CA GLY A 70 -1.82 13.96 23.27
C GLY A 70 -1.57 13.39 21.88
N THR A 71 -1.99 12.14 21.69
CA THR A 71 -2.11 11.48 20.40
C THR A 71 -2.59 12.49 19.36
N ALA A 72 -1.72 12.89 18.45
CA ALA A 72 -2.12 13.61 17.25
C ALA A 72 -2.85 12.60 16.35
N ALA A 73 -4.06 12.23 16.76
CA ALA A 73 -5.08 11.65 15.90
C ALA A 73 -5.65 12.80 15.05
N GLY A 74 -4.78 13.46 14.30
CA GLY A 74 -5.21 14.36 13.24
C GLY A 74 -5.66 13.49 12.08
N THR A 75 -6.86 13.73 11.57
CA THR A 75 -7.33 13.17 10.30
C THR A 75 -6.25 13.40 9.24
N THR A 76 -5.45 12.37 8.99
CA THR A 76 -4.35 12.42 8.03
C THR A 76 -4.98 12.34 6.65
N THR A 77 -5.04 13.46 5.93
CA THR A 77 -5.45 13.45 4.52
C THR A 77 -4.42 12.64 3.75
N PHE A 78 -4.83 11.45 3.31
CA PHE A 78 -4.02 10.63 2.43
C PHE A 78 -4.25 11.06 0.99
N THR A 79 -3.16 11.21 0.23
CA THR A 79 -3.21 11.21 -1.23
C THR A 79 -3.21 9.75 -1.68
N GLU A 80 -4.26 9.36 -2.40
CA GLU A 80 -4.37 8.01 -2.92
C GLU A 80 -3.44 7.81 -4.12
N ALA A 81 -2.73 6.69 -4.14
CA ALA A 81 -2.04 6.22 -5.34
C ALA A 81 -3.07 5.56 -6.29
N ASN A 82 -3.92 6.40 -6.91
CA ASN A 82 -4.99 5.98 -7.84
C ASN A 82 -4.64 6.17 -9.32
N ASP A 83 -3.37 6.42 -9.63
CA ASP A 83 -2.94 6.56 -11.01
C ASP A 83 -2.93 5.20 -11.72
N THR A 84 -3.29 5.21 -13.00
CA THR A 84 -3.07 4.03 -13.85
C THR A 84 -1.56 3.84 -14.06
N VAL A 85 -1.13 2.62 -14.38
CA VAL A 85 0.29 2.33 -14.66
C VAL A 85 0.87 3.30 -15.71
N ALA A 86 0.06 3.77 -16.65
CA ALA A 86 0.46 4.72 -17.69
C ALA A 86 0.72 6.16 -17.19
N LYS A 87 0.20 6.53 -16.02
CA LYS A 87 0.33 7.88 -15.42
C LYS A 87 1.41 7.94 -14.34
N ILE A 88 2.13 6.85 -14.10
CA ILE A 88 3.20 6.80 -13.12
C ILE A 88 4.31 7.79 -13.49
N ASP A 89 4.66 8.67 -12.55
CA ASP A 89 5.84 9.52 -12.61
C ASP A 89 6.74 9.25 -11.41
N ILE A 90 8.02 8.96 -11.68
CA ILE A 90 9.05 8.64 -10.69
C ILE A 90 10.03 9.81 -10.47
N SER A 91 9.78 10.97 -11.07
CA SER A 91 10.65 12.15 -10.98
C SER A 91 10.82 12.69 -9.56
N THR A 92 9.89 12.37 -8.67
CA THR A 92 9.91 12.75 -7.25
C THR A 92 9.87 11.51 -6.36
N ALA A 93 10.42 11.61 -5.14
CA ALA A 93 10.33 10.52 -4.16
C ALA A 93 8.88 10.14 -3.84
N LYS A 94 7.97 11.13 -3.82
CA LYS A 94 6.53 10.91 -3.63
C LYS A 94 5.92 10.12 -4.79
N GLY A 95 6.21 10.53 -6.02
CA GLY A 95 5.77 9.83 -7.22
C GLY A 95 6.29 8.39 -7.30
N ALA A 96 7.58 8.19 -6.96
CA ALA A 96 8.17 6.85 -6.90
C ALA A 96 7.48 5.94 -5.88
N GLN A 97 7.10 6.46 -4.70
CA GLN A 97 6.39 5.65 -3.71
C GLN A 97 4.95 5.34 -4.13
N SER A 98 4.24 6.30 -4.73
CA SER A 98 2.94 6.04 -5.35
C SER A 98 3.05 4.98 -6.45
N ALA A 99 4.09 5.04 -7.28
CA ALA A 99 4.34 4.10 -8.36
C ALA A 99 4.44 2.66 -7.87
N VAL A 100 5.20 2.43 -6.79
CA VAL A 100 5.34 1.09 -6.19
C VAL A 100 3.98 0.54 -5.75
N LEU A 101 3.13 1.38 -5.15
CA LEU A 101 1.80 0.97 -4.67
C LEU A 101 0.85 0.62 -5.83
N VAL A 102 0.87 1.42 -6.90
CA VAL A 102 0.09 1.15 -8.13
C VAL A 102 0.58 -0.15 -8.80
N ILE A 103 1.90 -0.34 -8.91
CA ILE A 103 2.49 -1.52 -9.56
C ILE A 103 2.19 -2.78 -8.76
N ASP A 104 2.29 -2.75 -7.42
CA ASP A 104 1.96 -3.89 -6.57
C ASP A 104 0.50 -4.33 -6.77
N GLU A 105 -0.43 -3.39 -6.91
CA GLU A 105 -1.82 -3.70 -7.21
C GLU A 105 -1.99 -4.27 -8.62
N ALA A 106 -1.34 -3.69 -9.63
CA ALA A 106 -1.39 -4.20 -10.99
C ALA A 106 -0.83 -5.64 -11.08
N ILE A 107 0.25 -5.95 -10.35
CA ILE A 107 0.82 -7.30 -10.27
C ILE A 107 -0.17 -8.26 -9.63
N LYS A 108 -0.83 -7.88 -8.54
CA LYS A 108 -1.87 -8.71 -7.90
C LYS A 108 -3.01 -9.03 -8.86
N GLN A 109 -3.44 -8.07 -9.67
CA GLN A 109 -4.46 -8.32 -10.69
C GLN A 109 -3.98 -9.28 -11.77
N ILE A 110 -2.74 -9.16 -12.23
CA ILE A 110 -2.14 -10.12 -13.19
C ILE A 110 -2.04 -11.51 -12.58
N ASP A 111 -1.61 -11.64 -11.33
CA ASP A 111 -1.48 -12.93 -10.66
C ASP A 111 -2.85 -13.60 -10.46
N ALA A 112 -3.89 -12.84 -10.14
CA ALA A 112 -5.26 -13.36 -10.11
C ALA A 112 -5.70 -13.92 -11.47
N GLN A 113 -5.46 -13.19 -12.55
CA GLN A 113 -5.75 -13.68 -13.91
C GLN A 113 -4.95 -14.93 -14.27
N ARG A 114 -3.67 -15.00 -13.88
CA ARG A 114 -2.82 -16.19 -14.11
C ARG A 114 -3.31 -17.40 -13.31
N ALA A 115 -3.77 -17.19 -12.09
CA ALA A 115 -4.38 -18.25 -11.27
C ALA A 115 -5.65 -18.79 -11.93
N ASP A 116 -6.52 -17.93 -12.44
CA ASP A 116 -7.73 -18.32 -13.15
C ASP A 116 -7.40 -19.10 -14.43
N LEU A 117 -6.42 -18.62 -15.21
CA LEU A 117 -5.95 -19.33 -16.41
C LEU A 117 -5.36 -20.70 -16.06
N GLY A 118 -4.60 -20.82 -14.97
CA GLY A 118 -4.10 -22.10 -14.49
C GLY A 118 -5.21 -23.06 -14.07
N ALA A 119 -6.26 -22.55 -13.40
CA ALA A 119 -7.44 -23.34 -13.06
C ALA A 119 -8.18 -23.85 -14.31
N VAL A 120 -8.31 -23.00 -15.33
CA VAL A 120 -8.89 -23.37 -16.62
C VAL A 120 -8.03 -24.41 -17.34
N GLN A 121 -6.70 -24.29 -17.33
CA GLN A 121 -5.79 -25.30 -17.88
C GLN A 121 -5.96 -26.66 -17.19
N ASN A 122 -5.97 -26.69 -15.85
CA ASN A 122 -6.22 -27.93 -15.09
C ASN A 122 -7.57 -28.56 -15.47
N ARG A 123 -8.60 -27.74 -15.70
CA ARG A 123 -9.91 -28.23 -16.14
C ARG A 123 -9.86 -28.79 -17.56
N PHE A 124 -9.12 -28.18 -18.47
CA PHE A 124 -8.92 -28.72 -19.82
C PHE A 124 -8.17 -30.04 -19.80
N ASP A 125 -7.07 -30.16 -19.04
CA ASP A 125 -6.30 -31.40 -18.94
C ASP A 125 -7.14 -32.54 -18.38
N ASN A 126 -7.92 -32.28 -17.32
CA ASN A 126 -8.87 -33.25 -16.78
C ASN A 126 -9.91 -33.67 -17.83
N THR A 127 -10.42 -32.71 -18.61
CA THR A 127 -11.40 -33.00 -19.67
C THR A 127 -10.78 -33.83 -20.79
N ILE A 128 -9.58 -33.51 -21.24
CA ILE A 128 -8.85 -34.24 -22.28
C ILE A 128 -8.56 -35.67 -21.82
N ASN A 129 -8.08 -35.85 -20.59
CA ASN A 129 -7.82 -37.17 -20.01
C ASN A 129 -9.10 -38.01 -19.94
N ASN A 130 -10.21 -37.40 -19.52
CA ASN A 130 -11.52 -38.08 -19.52
C ASN A 130 -11.95 -38.48 -20.94
N LEU A 131 -11.80 -37.59 -21.93
CA LEU A 131 -12.14 -37.89 -23.32
C LEU A 131 -11.27 -38.99 -23.92
N LYS A 132 -9.96 -39.01 -23.63
CA LYS A 132 -9.05 -40.06 -24.05
C LYS A 132 -9.45 -41.42 -23.47
N ASN A 133 -9.74 -41.48 -22.17
CA ASN A 133 -10.21 -42.72 -21.53
C ASN A 133 -11.54 -43.21 -22.12
N ILE A 134 -12.49 -42.32 -22.41
CA ILE A 134 -13.74 -42.69 -23.07
C ILE A 134 -13.46 -43.25 -24.48
N GLY A 135 -12.59 -42.60 -25.25
CA GLY A 135 -12.20 -43.06 -26.59
C GLY A 135 -11.49 -44.42 -26.58
N GLU A 136 -10.65 -44.67 -25.57
CA GLU A 136 -9.96 -45.96 -25.39
C GLU A 136 -10.93 -47.09 -24.99
N ASN A 137 -11.96 -46.79 -24.19
CA ASN A 137 -12.98 -47.78 -23.80
C ASN A 137 -14.03 -48.06 -24.89
N VAL A 138 -14.16 -47.19 -25.91
CA VAL A 138 -15.13 -47.31 -27.00
C VAL A 138 -14.57 -48.02 -28.23
N SER A 139 -13.26 -48.24 -28.28
CA SER A 139 -12.55 -48.81 -29.45
C SER A 139 -12.34 -50.32 -29.40
#